data_AF-A0A1S8KLE5-F1
#
_entry.id   AF-A0A1S8KLE5-F1
#
_cell.length_a   1.000
_cell.length_b   1.000
_cell.length_c   1.000
_cell.angle_alpha   90.00
_cell.angle_beta   90.00
_cell.angle_gamma   90.00
#
_symmetry.space_group_name_H-M   'P 1'
#
loop_
_entity.id
_entity.type
_entity.pdbx_description
1 polymer ?
#
loop_
_entity_poly.entity_id
_entity_poly.type
_entity_poly.pdbx_seq_one_letter_code
_entity_poly.pdbx_strand_id
1 'polypeptide(L)'
;MKIINIEQIKLLLDNEAISAYSIEKESKISRQTITSIRRGDTTLEKVPLNTLIALQSFLNDHPLSISYDYDQIIEELKHDKAYDIDDPLFVLRKKETLPATDHHPIIDYTSKTYPLHNFIKECEETFGDMSDYYFEFKNSDDLLEEMEDMNKII
;
A
#
# COMPACT_ATOMS: atom_id res chain seq x y z
N MET A 1 13.77 -19.23 -6.77
CA MET A 1 12.40 -19.79 -6.75
C MET A 1 11.47 -18.64 -7.08
N LYS A 2 10.69 -18.69 -8.17
CA LYS A 2 9.72 -17.62 -8.48
C LYS A 2 8.53 -17.83 -7.54
N ILE A 3 8.41 -16.99 -6.52
CA ILE A 3 7.30 -17.00 -5.56
C ILE A 3 6.06 -16.47 -6.30
N ILE A 4 4.94 -17.17 -6.19
CA ILE A 4 3.63 -16.69 -6.68
C ILE A 4 3.03 -15.85 -5.54
N ASN A 5 2.83 -14.56 -5.78
CA ASN A 5 2.15 -13.66 -4.86
C ASN A 5 0.68 -13.53 -5.31
N ILE A 6 -0.20 -14.21 -4.57
CA ILE A 6 -1.64 -14.26 -4.88
C ILE A 6 -2.30 -12.88 -4.75
N GLU A 7 -1.83 -12.05 -3.82
CA GLU A 7 -2.36 -10.70 -3.62
C GLU A 7 -1.99 -9.77 -4.79
N GLN A 8 -0.76 -9.84 -5.29
CA GLN A 8 -0.36 -9.08 -6.49
C GLN A 8 -1.15 -9.52 -7.72
N ILE A 9 -1.36 -10.83 -7.88
CA ILE A 9 -2.17 -11.36 -8.97
C ILE A 9 -3.61 -10.84 -8.86
N LYS A 10 -4.17 -10.82 -7.65
CA LYS A 10 -5.51 -10.26 -7.42
C LYS A 10 -5.57 -8.78 -7.79
N LEU A 11 -4.60 -7.97 -7.35
CA LEU A 11 -4.53 -6.55 -7.72
C LEU A 11 -4.40 -6.31 -9.23
N LEU A 12 -3.56 -7.09 -9.92
CA LEU A 12 -3.46 -7.03 -11.39
C LEU A 12 -4.81 -7.31 -12.06
N LEU A 13 -5.51 -8.31 -11.56
CA LEU A 13 -6.79 -8.70 -12.11
C LEU A 13 -7.86 -7.67 -11.77
N ASP A 14 -7.92 -7.13 -10.56
CA ASP A 14 -8.92 -6.13 -10.16
C ASP A 14 -8.66 -4.75 -10.79
N ASN A 15 -7.42 -4.45 -11.19
CA ASN A 15 -7.07 -3.19 -11.85
C ASN A 15 -7.50 -3.15 -13.32
N GLU A 16 -8.67 -2.57 -13.57
CA GLU A 16 -9.22 -2.41 -14.93
C GLU A 16 -8.45 -1.41 -15.81
N ALA A 17 -7.61 -0.54 -15.24
CA ALA A 17 -6.73 0.34 -16.02
C ALA A 17 -5.70 -0.48 -16.83
N ILE A 18 -5.35 -1.68 -16.35
CA ILE A 18 -4.57 -2.65 -17.10
C ILE A 18 -5.55 -3.46 -17.96
N SER A 19 -5.48 -3.26 -19.27
CA SER A 19 -6.39 -3.95 -20.19
C SER A 19 -6.12 -5.47 -20.22
N ALA A 20 -7.19 -6.27 -20.27
CA ALA A 20 -7.08 -7.71 -20.45
C ALA A 20 -6.34 -8.10 -21.75
N TYR A 21 -6.38 -7.22 -22.75
CA TYR A 21 -5.64 -7.39 -24.01
C TYR A 21 -4.12 -7.31 -23.80
N SER A 22 -3.64 -6.35 -23.00
CA SER A 22 -2.21 -6.22 -22.68
C SER A 22 -1.71 -7.47 -21.96
N ILE A 23 -2.48 -7.96 -20.98
CA ILE A 23 -2.15 -9.17 -20.23
C ILE A 23 -2.13 -10.38 -21.17
N GLU A 24 -3.12 -10.55 -22.05
CA GLU A 24 -3.17 -11.67 -23.01
C GLU A 24 -1.96 -11.69 -23.95
N LYS A 25 -1.58 -10.53 -24.50
CA LYS A 25 -0.50 -10.41 -25.48
C LYS A 25 0.84 -10.93 -24.95
N GLU A 26 1.08 -10.79 -23.65
CA GLU A 26 2.38 -11.09 -23.04
C GLU A 26 2.35 -12.38 -22.20
N SER A 27 1.26 -12.65 -21.49
CA SER A 27 1.11 -13.86 -20.65
C SER A 27 0.55 -15.08 -21.41
N LYS A 28 -0.01 -14.88 -22.61
CA LYS A 28 -0.76 -15.89 -23.40
C LYS A 28 -2.02 -16.43 -22.70
N ILE A 29 -2.47 -15.79 -21.63
CA ILE A 29 -3.74 -16.10 -20.96
C ILE A 29 -4.87 -15.46 -21.76
N SER A 30 -5.92 -16.21 -22.08
CA SER A 30 -7.00 -15.68 -22.89
C SER A 30 -7.69 -14.49 -22.20
N ARG A 31 -8.08 -13.48 -22.99
CA ARG A 31 -8.91 -12.36 -22.51
C ARG A 31 -10.19 -12.82 -21.84
N GLN A 32 -10.79 -13.91 -22.32
CA GLN A 32 -12.01 -14.50 -21.73
C GLN A 32 -11.74 -15.01 -20.32
N THR A 33 -10.62 -15.69 -20.09
CA THR A 33 -10.20 -16.15 -18.76
C THR A 33 -10.01 -14.96 -17.82
N ILE A 34 -9.26 -13.93 -18.24
CA ILE A 34 -9.03 -12.72 -17.42
C ILE A 34 -10.37 -12.05 -17.07
N THR A 35 -11.25 -11.88 -18.05
CA THR A 35 -12.57 -11.25 -17.86
C THR A 35 -13.47 -12.07 -16.94
N SER A 36 -13.45 -13.39 -17.06
CA SER A 36 -14.21 -14.30 -16.20
C SER A 36 -13.76 -14.21 -14.74
N ILE A 37 -12.45 -14.07 -14.50
CA ILE A 37 -11.93 -13.88 -13.14
C ILE A 37 -12.35 -12.50 -12.60
N ARG A 38 -12.18 -11.43 -13.40
CA ARG A 38 -12.59 -10.05 -13.03
C ARG A 38 -14.07 -9.94 -12.65
N ARG A 39 -14.94 -10.67 -13.34
CA ARG A 39 -16.38 -10.69 -13.06
C ARG A 39 -16.76 -11.53 -11.84
N GLY A 40 -15.82 -12.30 -11.29
CA GLY A 40 -16.09 -13.26 -10.23
C GLY A 40 -16.75 -14.57 -10.70
N ASP A 41 -16.88 -14.78 -12.02
CA ASP A 41 -17.42 -16.04 -12.58
C ASP A 41 -16.49 -17.23 -12.27
N THR A 42 -15.18 -16.96 -12.21
CA THR A 42 -14.14 -17.92 -11.80
C THR A 42 -13.40 -17.38 -10.58
N THR A 43 -13.43 -18.12 -9.47
CA THR A 43 -12.66 -17.74 -8.26
C THR A 43 -11.18 -18.07 -8.43
N LEU A 44 -10.30 -17.29 -7.79
CA LEU A 44 -8.85 -17.40 -7.98
C LEU A 44 -8.30 -18.77 -7.54
N GLU A 45 -8.93 -19.42 -6.56
CA GLU A 45 -8.58 -20.76 -6.08
C GLU A 45 -8.83 -21.86 -7.13
N LYS A 46 -9.68 -21.58 -8.12
CA LYS A 46 -9.99 -22.49 -9.23
C LYS A 46 -9.13 -22.22 -10.47
N VAL A 47 -8.30 -21.17 -10.44
CA VAL A 47 -7.41 -20.84 -11.56
C VAL A 47 -6.26 -21.85 -11.62
N PRO A 48 -5.96 -22.43 -12.80
CA PRO A 48 -4.87 -23.39 -12.94
C PRO A 48 -3.52 -22.79 -12.54
N LEU A 49 -2.66 -23.57 -11.89
CA LEU A 49 -1.32 -23.13 -11.47
C LEU A 49 -0.49 -22.53 -12.61
N ASN A 50 -0.57 -23.11 -13.82
CA ASN A 50 0.14 -22.57 -15.00
C ASN A 50 -0.34 -21.15 -15.35
N THR A 51 -1.62 -20.85 -15.15
CA THR A 51 -2.17 -19.50 -15.35
C THR A 51 -1.65 -18.56 -14.28
N LEU A 52 -1.59 -18.98 -13.01
CA LEU A 52 -1.00 -18.19 -11.92
C LEU A 52 0.50 -17.91 -12.16
N ILE A 53 1.26 -18.88 -12.66
CA ILE A 53 2.68 -18.70 -13.03
C ILE A 53 2.84 -17.68 -14.17
N ALA A 54 1.94 -17.71 -15.16
CA ALA A 54 1.96 -16.78 -16.27
C ALA A 54 1.58 -15.34 -15.82
N LEU A 55 0.59 -15.19 -14.93
CA LEU A 55 0.26 -13.90 -14.31
C LEU A 55 1.41 -13.37 -13.45
N GLN A 56 2.05 -14.23 -12.65
CA GLN A 56 3.24 -13.83 -11.88
C GLN A 56 4.39 -13.44 -12.81
N SER A 57 4.57 -14.13 -13.95
CA SER A 57 5.61 -13.75 -14.92
C SER A 57 5.33 -12.38 -15.53
N PHE A 58 4.08 -12.09 -15.89
CA PHE A 58 3.67 -10.76 -16.31
C PHE A 58 3.98 -9.70 -15.26
N LEU A 59 3.68 -9.95 -13.98
CA LEU A 59 4.01 -9.06 -12.87
C LEU A 59 5.50 -8.85 -12.64
N ASN A 60 6.33 -9.87 -12.89
CA ASN A 60 7.78 -9.73 -12.75
C ASN A 60 8.36 -8.81 -13.85
N ASP A 61 7.74 -8.80 -15.04
CA ASP A 61 8.15 -7.95 -16.16
C ASP A 61 7.49 -6.55 -16.07
N HIS A 62 6.33 -6.48 -15.42
CA HIS A 62 5.54 -5.26 -15.17
C HIS A 62 5.14 -5.18 -13.70
N PRO A 63 6.07 -4.81 -12.81
CA PRO A 63 5.76 -4.65 -11.40
C PRO A 63 4.60 -3.67 -11.21
N LEU A 64 3.64 -4.04 -10.37
CA LEU A 64 2.60 -3.10 -9.97
C LEU A 64 3.26 -2.02 -9.14
N SER A 65 3.17 -0.78 -9.62
CA SER A 65 3.52 0.37 -8.82
C SER A 65 2.41 0.65 -7.81
N ILE A 66 2.73 0.59 -6.52
CA ILE A 66 1.90 1.16 -5.46
C ILE A 66 2.71 2.26 -4.79
N SER A 67 2.24 3.50 -4.91
CA SER A 67 2.80 4.63 -4.17
C SER A 67 1.72 5.27 -3.32
N TYR A 68 2.11 5.77 -2.16
CA TYR A 68 1.32 6.75 -1.44
C TYR A 68 1.51 8.15 -2.02
N ASP A 69 0.61 9.05 -1.66
CA ASP A 69 0.77 10.49 -1.85
C ASP A 69 1.08 11.09 -0.48
N TYR A 70 2.31 10.88 -0.03
CA TYR A 70 2.84 11.43 1.21
C TYR A 70 3.54 12.77 1.01
N ASP A 71 3.47 13.37 -0.18
CA ASP A 71 4.14 14.63 -0.50
C ASP A 71 3.86 15.71 0.57
N GLN A 72 2.60 15.84 1.00
CA GLN A 72 2.24 16.80 2.03
C GLN A 72 2.88 16.49 3.39
N ILE A 73 2.72 15.26 3.89
CA ILE A 73 3.21 14.85 5.22
C ILE A 73 4.75 14.86 5.26
N ILE A 74 5.40 14.51 4.16
CA ILE A 74 6.85 14.59 3.99
C ILE A 74 7.34 16.04 4.12
N GLU A 75 6.67 16.99 3.44
CA GLU A 75 7.05 18.40 3.52
C GLU A 75 6.78 19.00 4.91
N GLU A 76 5.67 18.63 5.55
CA GLU A 76 5.37 18.99 6.94
C GLU A 76 6.46 18.46 7.90
N LEU A 77 6.86 17.20 7.77
CA LEU A 77 7.89 16.61 8.64
C LEU A 77 9.25 17.25 8.41
N LYS A 78 9.62 17.53 7.16
CA LYS A 78 10.84 18.27 6.83
C LYS A 78 10.84 19.66 7.45
N HIS A 79 9.70 20.35 7.39
CA HIS A 79 9.54 21.65 8.04
C HIS A 79 9.68 21.53 9.55
N ASP A 80 8.96 20.63 10.21
CA ASP A 80 9.00 20.44 11.66
C ASP A 80 10.40 20.06 12.17
N LYS A 81 11.12 19.21 11.43
CA LYS A 81 12.52 18.89 11.71
C LYS A 81 13.44 20.11 11.65
N ALA A 82 13.16 21.07 10.77
CA ALA A 82 13.91 22.32 10.71
C ALA A 82 13.68 23.23 11.94
N TYR A 83 12.61 22.97 12.71
CA TYR A 83 12.29 23.64 13.97
C TYR A 83 12.52 22.75 15.21
N ASP A 84 13.41 21.76 15.10
CA ASP A 84 13.82 20.87 16.19
C ASP A 84 12.65 20.13 16.88
N ILE A 85 11.79 19.46 16.08
CA ILE A 85 10.73 18.61 16.62
C ILE A 85 11.26 17.58 17.65
N ASP A 86 10.49 17.36 18.73
CA ASP A 86 10.88 16.43 19.79
C ASP A 86 10.71 14.96 19.36
N ASP A 87 11.83 14.28 19.14
CA ASP A 87 11.87 12.85 18.81
C ASP A 87 11.94 11.91 20.04
N PRO A 88 11.36 10.69 19.98
CA PRO A 88 10.62 10.11 18.85
C PRO A 88 9.20 10.69 18.71
N LEU A 89 8.61 10.51 17.53
CA LEU A 89 7.26 10.91 17.20
C LEU A 89 6.24 9.82 17.53
N PHE A 90 5.01 10.22 17.84
CA PHE A 90 3.85 9.34 17.78
C PHE A 90 3.35 9.27 16.35
N VAL A 91 3.29 8.09 15.76
CA VAL A 91 2.84 7.87 14.39
C VAL A 91 1.52 7.12 14.41
N LEU A 92 0.51 7.66 13.73
CA LEU A 92 -0.77 7.01 13.49
C LEU A 92 -0.69 6.18 12.21
N ARG A 93 -1.10 4.91 12.31
CA ARG A 93 -1.14 3.98 11.18
C ARG A 93 -2.47 3.25 11.08
N LYS A 94 -2.79 2.78 9.87
CA LYS A 94 -3.83 1.77 9.66
C LYS A 94 -3.31 0.37 9.98
N LYS A 95 -4.17 -0.45 10.58
CA LYS A 95 -3.91 -1.87 10.90
C LYS A 95 -3.87 -2.75 9.66
N GLU A 96 -4.61 -2.42 8.62
CA GLU A 96 -4.49 -3.16 7.35
C GLU A 96 -3.19 -2.76 6.66
N THR A 97 -2.48 -3.74 6.11
CA THR A 97 -1.37 -3.45 5.22
C THR A 97 -1.89 -3.05 3.85
N LEU A 98 -1.04 -2.40 3.09
CA LEU A 98 -1.24 -2.32 1.65
C LEU A 98 -1.39 -3.73 1.06
N PRO A 99 -2.33 -3.93 0.12
CA PRO A 99 -2.37 -5.17 -0.65
C PRO A 99 -1.02 -5.47 -1.28
N ALA A 100 -0.55 -6.71 -1.15
CA ALA A 100 0.73 -7.16 -1.69
C ALA A 100 2.00 -6.50 -1.14
N THR A 101 1.92 -5.76 -0.03
CA THR A 101 3.09 -5.28 0.70
C THR A 101 2.93 -5.55 2.20
N ASP A 102 4.04 -5.52 2.93
CA ASP A 102 4.04 -5.64 4.39
C ASP A 102 3.95 -4.26 5.08
N HIS A 103 3.68 -3.19 4.33
CA HIS A 103 3.65 -1.83 4.86
C HIS A 103 2.26 -1.44 5.38
N HIS A 104 2.20 -0.98 6.62
CA HIS A 104 1.03 -0.33 7.19
C HIS A 104 0.99 1.15 6.78
N PRO A 105 -0.12 1.63 6.19
CA PRO A 105 -0.25 3.02 5.77
C PRO A 105 -0.03 3.97 6.95
N ILE A 106 0.90 4.91 6.78
CA ILE A 106 1.07 6.08 7.65
C ILE A 106 -0.07 7.04 7.35
N ILE A 107 -0.69 7.56 8.41
CA ILE A 107 -1.85 8.45 8.31
C ILE A 107 -1.48 9.85 8.76
N ASP A 108 -0.81 9.94 9.92
CA ASP A 108 -0.42 11.21 10.52
C ASP A 108 0.67 10.98 11.59
N TYR A 109 1.27 12.04 12.10
CA TYR A 109 2.22 12.00 13.20
C TYR A 109 2.07 13.19 14.15
N THR A 110 2.60 13.08 15.36
CA THR A 110 2.75 14.21 16.27
C THR A 110 3.99 14.05 17.15
N SER A 111 4.49 15.18 17.67
CA SER A 111 5.58 15.19 18.65
C SER A 111 5.20 14.44 19.93
N LYS A 112 6.17 13.77 20.57
CA LYS A 112 5.92 13.15 21.90
C LYS A 112 5.53 14.13 22.99
N THR A 113 5.86 15.41 22.83
CA THR A 113 5.53 16.46 23.80
C THR A 113 4.14 17.05 23.56
N TYR A 114 3.54 16.77 22.40
CA TYR A 114 2.14 17.10 22.16
C TYR A 114 1.23 16.19 23.00
N PRO A 115 0.18 16.72 23.64
CA PRO A 115 -0.71 15.90 24.45
C PRO A 115 -1.40 14.82 23.59
N LEU A 116 -1.00 13.56 23.76
CA LEU A 116 -1.49 12.43 22.95
C LEU A 116 -3.03 12.34 22.89
N HIS A 117 -3.73 12.67 23.98
CA HIS A 117 -5.19 12.67 24.01
C HIS A 117 -5.82 13.72 23.06
N ASN A 118 -5.16 14.86 22.85
CA ASN A 118 -5.61 15.86 21.88
C ASN A 118 -5.42 15.35 20.47
N PHE A 119 -4.25 14.77 20.18
CA PHE A 119 -3.96 14.18 18.87
C PHE A 119 -4.97 13.08 18.52
N ILE A 120 -5.22 12.14 19.45
CA ILE A 120 -6.23 11.09 19.24
C ILE A 120 -7.60 11.70 18.92
N LYS A 121 -8.01 12.76 19.63
CA LYS A 121 -9.29 13.42 19.40
C LYS A 121 -9.35 14.11 18.02
N GLU A 122 -8.27 14.77 17.61
CA GLU A 122 -8.16 15.38 16.27
C GLU A 122 -8.23 14.32 15.16
N CYS A 123 -7.59 13.17 15.38
CA CYS A 123 -7.68 12.02 14.48
C CYS A 123 -9.09 11.43 14.44
N GLU A 124 -9.77 11.27 15.58
CA GLU A 124 -11.16 10.81 15.64
C GLU A 124 -12.12 11.77 14.90
N GLU A 125 -11.90 13.08 15.05
CA GLU A 125 -12.68 14.11 14.35
C GLU A 125 -12.46 14.10 12.83
N THR A 126 -11.23 13.76 12.40
CA THR A 126 -10.83 13.78 10.98
C THR A 126 -11.13 12.46 10.26
N PHE A 127 -10.84 11.33 10.90
CA PHE A 127 -10.88 9.98 10.30
C PHE A 127 -12.06 9.14 10.80
N GLY A 128 -12.73 9.55 11.89
CA GLY A 128 -13.87 8.83 12.45
C GLY A 128 -13.45 7.70 13.41
N ASP A 129 -13.98 6.50 13.17
CA ASP A 129 -13.71 5.34 14.02
C ASP A 129 -12.24 4.93 13.96
N MET A 130 -11.58 4.93 15.12
CA MET A 130 -10.16 4.60 15.26
C MET A 130 -9.91 3.10 15.49
N SER A 131 -10.93 2.23 15.40
CA SER A 131 -10.81 0.79 15.61
C SER A 131 -9.78 0.13 14.69
N ASP A 132 -9.62 0.67 13.48
CA ASP A 132 -8.75 0.13 12.43
C ASP A 132 -7.37 0.77 12.41
N TYR A 133 -7.03 1.51 13.47
CA TYR A 133 -5.79 2.25 13.59
C TYR A 133 -4.97 1.81 14.80
N TYR A 134 -3.67 2.05 14.74
CA TYR A 134 -2.78 1.87 15.88
C TYR A 134 -1.71 2.97 15.91
N PHE A 135 -1.11 3.15 17.08
CA PHE A 135 -0.03 4.11 17.29
C PHE A 135 1.28 3.37 17.51
N GLU A 136 2.37 3.95 17.01
CA GLU A 136 3.73 3.52 17.32
C GLU A 136 4.64 4.72 17.57
N PHE A 137 5.83 4.46 18.11
CA PHE A 137 6.90 5.43 18.20
C PHE A 137 7.89 5.23 17.06
N LYS A 138 8.30 6.33 16.42
CA LYS A 138 9.33 6.30 15.38
C LYS A 138 10.20 7.55 15.43
N ASN A 139 11.50 7.41 15.15
CA ASN A 139 12.35 8.59 15.00
C ASN A 139 11.96 9.34 13.73
N SER A 140 12.06 10.66 13.72
CA SER A 140 11.69 11.48 12.56
C SER A 140 12.49 11.13 11.29
N ASP A 141 13.77 10.79 11.40
CA ASP A 141 14.58 10.35 10.25
C ASP A 141 14.07 9.02 9.67
N ASP A 142 13.82 8.03 10.53
CA ASP A 142 13.32 6.72 10.10
C ASP A 142 11.90 6.85 9.49
N LEU A 143 11.07 7.74 10.02
CA LEU A 143 9.73 8.01 9.49
C LEU A 143 9.81 8.68 8.13
N LEU A 144 10.70 9.66 7.97
CA LEU A 144 10.89 10.35 6.70
C LEU A 144 11.40 9.40 5.61
N GLU A 145 12.41 8.58 5.92
CA GLU A 145 12.93 7.57 4.98
C GLU A 145 11.82 6.60 4.55
N GLU A 146 11.04 6.07 5.49
CA GLU A 146 9.94 5.17 5.19
C GLU A 146 8.87 5.84 4.30
N MET A 147 8.47 7.08 4.62
CA MET A 147 7.51 7.80 3.79
C MET A 147 8.06 8.05 2.39
N GLU A 148 9.31 8.48 2.26
CA GLU A 148 9.94 8.71 0.95
C GLU A 148 10.04 7.42 0.13
N ASP A 149 10.26 6.28 0.76
CA ASP A 149 10.28 4.98 0.09
C ASP A 149 8.88 4.49 -0.31
N MET A 150 7.88 4.68 0.55
CA MET A 150 6.48 4.37 0.25
C MET A 150 5.85 5.34 -0.77
N ASN A 151 6.39 6.56 -0.86
CA ASN A 151 5.97 7.60 -1.81
C ASN A 151 6.66 7.44 -3.17
N LYS A 152 7.78 6.70 -3.23
CA LYS A 152 8.31 6.20 -4.49
C LYS A 152 7.38 5.11 -5.02
N ILE A 153 7.28 5.06 -6.35
CA ILE A 153 6.70 3.94 -7.09
C ILE A 153 7.48 2.67 -6.69
N ILE A 154 6.95 1.87 -5.75
CA ILE A 154 7.45 0.50 -5.43
C ILE A 154 6.91 -0.47 -6.47
#